data_AF-A0A7S0Q628-F1
#
_entry.id   AF-A0A7S0Q628-F1
#
_cell.length_a   1.000
_cell.length_b   1.000
_cell.length_c   1.000
_cell.angle_alpha   90.00
_cell.angle_beta   90.00
_cell.angle_gamma   90.00
#
_symmetry.space_group_name_H-M   'P 1'
#
loop_
_entity.id
_entity.type
_entity.pdbx_description
1 polymer ?
#
loop_
_entity_poly.entity_id
_entity_poly.type
_entity_poly.pdbx_seq_one_letter_code
_entity_poly.pdbx_strand_id
1 'polypeptide(L)'
;VRRISSAADTLVLGEDGGEDDGIDELQQTLSKEGAEEVTSFFKSVAAVTRAEQQLVAEHRETLDVCGQLMAQEKELLAELQEAAGGCSIDEYASALEKVLAEKMNLCTRVQAKLDALKRQLATEEANSARVKKVPIY
;
A
#
# COMPACT_ATOMS: atom_id res chain seq x y z
N VAL A 1 -43.03 -29.32 -22.55
CA VAL A 1 -42.15 -29.75 -23.69
C VAL A 1 -41.43 -28.49 -24.15
N ARG A 2 -40.11 -28.25 -24.14
CA ARG A 2 -38.83 -28.95 -23.91
C ARG A 2 -37.86 -27.81 -23.49
N ARG A 3 -37.13 -27.90 -22.37
CA ARG A 3 -35.69 -28.23 -22.28
C ARG A 3 -34.84 -27.89 -23.52
N ILE A 4 -33.95 -26.91 -23.38
CA ILE A 4 -32.61 -26.80 -23.98
C ILE A 4 -31.77 -26.05 -22.90
N SER A 5 -30.99 -26.74 -22.04
CA SER A 5 -29.58 -27.17 -22.21
C SER A 5 -28.65 -25.98 -22.46
N SER A 6 -27.88 -25.51 -21.47
CA SER A 6 -26.55 -26.02 -21.04
C SER A 6 -25.41 -25.51 -21.93
N ALA A 7 -24.56 -24.63 -21.37
CA ALA A 7 -23.08 -24.58 -21.51
C ALA A 7 -22.55 -23.14 -21.37
N ALA A 8 -22.03 -22.83 -20.18
CA ALA A 8 -21.02 -21.82 -19.84
C ALA A 8 -20.93 -21.91 -18.29
N ASP A 9 -20.21 -22.84 -17.68
CA ASP A 9 -18.79 -23.13 -17.83
C ASP A 9 -17.91 -21.88 -17.83
N THR A 10 -17.77 -21.28 -16.65
CA THR A 10 -16.53 -20.59 -16.24
C THR A 10 -16.47 -20.59 -14.71
N LEU A 11 -15.70 -21.55 -14.19
CA LEU A 11 -14.91 -21.50 -12.96
C LEU A 11 -15.06 -20.22 -12.12
N VAL A 12 -15.81 -20.30 -11.02
CA VAL A 12 -15.49 -19.52 -9.82
C VAL A 12 -14.83 -20.49 -8.86
N LEU A 13 -13.53 -20.25 -8.75
CA LEU A 13 -12.57 -20.95 -7.91
C LEU A 13 -13.14 -21.17 -6.52
N GLY A 14 -13.04 -22.41 -6.06
CA GLY A 14 -13.28 -22.75 -4.67
C GLY A 14 -12.49 -21.83 -3.76
N GLU A 15 -13.15 -21.43 -2.67
CA GLU A 15 -12.55 -20.87 -1.49
C GLU A 15 -11.58 -21.92 -0.92
N ASP A 16 -10.38 -22.00 -1.50
CA ASP A 16 -9.28 -22.80 -0.98
C ASP A 16 -8.59 -21.94 0.09
N GLY A 17 -9.14 -22.01 1.31
CA GLY A 17 -8.51 -21.54 2.53
C GLY A 17 -7.31 -22.42 2.92
N GLY A 18 -6.38 -22.62 1.98
CA GLY A 18 -5.27 -23.58 2.08
C GLY A 18 -3.91 -22.94 2.35
N GLU A 19 -3.84 -21.72 2.89
CA GLU A 19 -2.57 -21.09 3.27
C GLU A 19 -2.17 -21.37 4.74
N ASP A 20 -3.01 -22.05 5.53
CA ASP A 20 -2.75 -22.33 6.96
C ASP A 20 -2.20 -23.75 7.23
N ASP A 21 -2.56 -24.75 6.41
CA ASP A 21 -2.19 -26.16 6.63
C ASP A 21 -0.66 -26.39 6.62
N GLY A 22 0.09 -25.59 5.86
CA GLY A 22 1.55 -25.69 5.81
C GLY A 22 2.25 -25.20 7.08
N ILE A 23 1.61 -24.32 7.85
CA ILE A 23 2.17 -23.76 9.09
C ILE A 23 2.02 -24.79 10.23
N ASP A 24 0.88 -25.47 10.29
CA ASP A 24 0.58 -26.50 11.30
C ASP A 24 1.47 -27.74 11.16
N GLU A 25 1.80 -28.15 9.93
CA GLU A 25 2.65 -29.31 9.66
C GLU A 25 4.14 -29.05 10.01
N LEU A 26 4.62 -27.82 9.80
CA LEU A 26 5.93 -27.34 10.26
C LEU A 26 5.99 -27.24 11.80
N GLN A 27 4.86 -26.91 12.45
CA GLN A 27 4.76 -26.82 13.91
C GLN A 27 4.92 -28.18 14.60
N GLN A 28 4.54 -29.28 13.93
CA GLN A 28 4.67 -30.65 14.45
C GLN A 28 6.08 -31.23 14.37
N THR A 29 6.95 -30.69 13.51
CA THR A 29 8.30 -31.23 13.26
C THR A 29 9.41 -30.45 13.94
N LEU A 30 9.14 -29.21 14.38
CA LEU A 30 10.08 -28.35 15.09
C LEU A 30 9.84 -28.39 16.61
N SER A 31 10.88 -28.15 17.41
CA SER A 31 10.70 -27.87 18.84
C SER A 31 9.74 -26.67 19.00
N LYS A 32 8.94 -26.62 20.08
CA LYS A 32 7.98 -25.51 20.31
C LYS A 32 8.61 -24.12 20.12
N GLU A 33 9.85 -23.93 20.55
CA GLU A 33 10.60 -22.69 20.37
C GLU A 33 10.98 -22.43 18.90
N GLY A 34 11.44 -23.44 18.16
CA GLY A 34 11.75 -23.29 16.73
C GLY A 34 10.51 -23.07 15.86
N ALA A 35 9.39 -23.69 16.23
CA ALA A 35 8.11 -23.52 15.55
C ALA A 35 7.56 -22.09 15.74
N GLU A 36 7.59 -21.56 16.97
CA GLU A 36 7.16 -20.19 17.27
C GLU A 36 8.03 -19.14 16.53
N GLU A 37 9.34 -19.34 16.43
CA GLU A 37 10.24 -18.44 15.70
C GLU A 37 9.96 -18.43 14.19
N VAL A 38 9.70 -19.60 13.58
CA VAL A 38 9.37 -19.72 12.17
C VAL A 38 7.99 -19.11 11.85
N THR A 39 6.97 -19.38 12.67
CA THR A 39 5.65 -18.75 12.51
C THR A 39 5.72 -17.23 12.67
N SER A 40 6.52 -16.73 13.63
CA SER A 40 6.75 -15.30 13.82
C SER A 40 7.41 -14.66 12.59
N PHE A 41 8.37 -15.36 11.98
CA PHE A 41 9.03 -14.91 10.75
C PHE A 41 8.04 -14.78 9.59
N PHE A 42 7.26 -15.82 9.28
CA PHE A 42 6.27 -15.76 8.21
C PHE A 42 5.22 -14.67 8.41
N LYS A 43 4.75 -14.49 9.66
CA LYS A 43 3.84 -13.37 10.01
C LYS A 43 4.48 -12.01 9.75
N SER A 44 5.75 -11.84 10.08
CA SER A 44 6.47 -10.58 9.85
C SER A 44 6.70 -10.29 8.36
N VAL A 45 7.04 -11.31 7.56
CA VAL A 45 7.19 -11.18 6.10
C VAL A 45 5.87 -10.84 5.44
N ALA A 46 4.78 -11.54 5.79
CA ALA A 46 3.45 -11.24 5.27
C ALA A 46 2.99 -9.80 5.60
N ALA A 47 3.31 -9.32 6.81
CA ALA A 47 3.02 -7.94 7.21
C ALA A 47 3.80 -6.90 6.40
N VAL A 48 5.10 -7.14 6.15
CA VAL A 48 5.94 -6.25 5.33
C VAL A 48 5.44 -6.22 3.89
N THR A 49 5.15 -7.37 3.29
CA THR A 49 4.64 -7.47 1.91
C THR A 49 3.32 -6.70 1.75
N ARG A 50 2.41 -6.84 2.72
CA ARG A 50 1.14 -6.10 2.70
C ARG A 50 1.35 -4.59 2.83
N ALA A 51 2.24 -4.17 3.72
CA ALA A 51 2.56 -2.76 3.92
C ALA A 51 3.22 -2.13 2.68
N GLU A 52 4.08 -2.88 1.98
CA GLU A 52 4.68 -2.47 0.70
C GLU A 52 3.62 -2.27 -0.38
N GLN A 53 2.73 -3.25 -0.59
CA GLN A 53 1.65 -3.15 -1.56
C GLN A 53 0.75 -1.94 -1.29
N GLN A 54 0.42 -1.70 -0.02
CA GLN A 54 -0.34 -0.54 0.39
C GLN A 54 0.39 0.77 0.08
N LEU A 55 1.69 0.86 0.40
CA LEU A 55 2.49 2.05 0.11
C LEU A 55 2.55 2.34 -1.40
N VAL A 56 2.69 1.31 -2.24
CA VAL A 56 2.70 1.46 -3.71
C VAL A 56 1.35 1.97 -4.22
N ALA A 57 0.25 1.40 -3.74
CA ALA A 57 -1.09 1.84 -4.12
C ALA A 57 -1.33 3.31 -3.76
N GLU A 58 -0.97 3.71 -2.54
CA GLU A 58 -1.15 5.08 -2.07
C GLU A 58 -0.18 6.06 -2.74
N HIS A 59 1.02 5.62 -3.12
CA HIS A 59 1.94 6.46 -3.89
C HIS A 59 1.37 6.75 -5.29
N ARG A 60 0.76 5.76 -5.94
CA ARG A 60 0.06 5.94 -7.22
C ARG A 60 -1.11 6.92 -7.08
N GLU A 61 -1.96 6.72 -6.09
CA GLU A 61 -3.07 7.64 -5.80
C GLU A 61 -2.55 9.08 -5.56
N THR A 62 -1.45 9.21 -4.82
CA THR A 62 -0.84 10.52 -4.57
C THR A 62 -0.33 11.19 -5.85
N LEU A 63 0.22 10.43 -6.80
CA LEU A 63 0.62 10.96 -8.11
C LEU A 63 -0.60 11.45 -8.90
N ASP A 64 -1.70 10.70 -8.89
CA ASP A 64 -2.93 11.08 -9.56
C ASP A 64 -3.50 12.39 -8.98
N VAL A 65 -3.56 12.50 -7.65
CA VAL A 65 -4.02 13.72 -6.97
C VAL A 65 -3.07 14.89 -7.24
N CYS A 66 -1.75 14.68 -7.20
CA CYS A 66 -0.78 15.71 -7.57
C CYS A 66 -0.96 16.19 -9.02
N GLY A 67 -1.32 15.28 -9.94
CA GLY A 67 -1.67 15.62 -11.32
C GLY A 67 -2.88 16.54 -11.41
N GLN A 68 -3.93 16.26 -10.62
CA GLN A 68 -5.13 17.11 -10.54
C GLN A 68 -4.80 18.49 -9.95
N LEU A 69 -4.01 18.56 -8.88
CA LEU A 69 -3.57 19.82 -8.28
C LEU A 69 -2.71 20.65 -9.25
N MET A 70 -1.88 20.01 -10.06
CA MET A 70 -1.14 20.68 -11.13
C MET A 70 -2.04 21.21 -12.25
N ALA A 71 -3.13 20.51 -12.57
CA ALA A 71 -4.12 21.01 -13.52
C ALA A 71 -4.83 22.27 -12.96
N GLN A 72 -5.21 22.23 -11.68
CA GLN A 72 -5.81 23.38 -10.99
C GLN A 72 -4.87 24.60 -10.95
N GLU A 73 -3.57 24.41 -10.71
CA GLU A 73 -2.59 25.50 -10.77
C GLU A 73 -2.52 26.16 -12.15
N LYS A 74 -2.62 25.36 -13.22
CA LYS A 74 -2.62 25.86 -14.60
C LYS A 74 -3.87 26.67 -14.90
N GLU A 75 -5.03 26.22 -14.42
CA GLU A 75 -6.29 26.96 -14.55
C GLU A 75 -6.23 28.30 -13.82
N LEU A 76 -5.78 28.30 -12.55
CA LEU A 76 -5.59 29.52 -11.77
C LEU A 76 -4.64 30.53 -12.45
N LEU A 77 -3.57 30.03 -13.07
CA LEU A 77 -2.64 30.87 -13.85
C LEU A 77 -3.30 31.44 -15.12
N ALA A 78 -4.10 30.66 -15.82
CA ALA A 78 -4.82 31.12 -17.01
C ALA A 78 -5.84 32.21 -16.65
N GLU A 79 -6.59 32.03 -15.55
CA GLU A 79 -7.55 33.02 -15.05
C GLU A 79 -6.88 34.35 -14.65
N LEU A 80 -5.68 34.29 -14.07
CA LEU A 80 -4.89 35.48 -13.75
C LEU A 80 -4.39 36.21 -15.01
N GLN A 81 -4.03 35.47 -16.06
CA GLN A 81 -3.50 36.01 -17.32
C GLN A 81 -4.58 36.64 -18.23
N GLU A 82 -5.79 36.10 -18.20
CA GLU A 82 -6.96 36.61 -18.94
C GLU A 82 -7.55 37.90 -18.33
N ALA A 83 -7.03 38.37 -17.19
CA ALA A 83 -7.66 39.42 -16.39
C ALA A 83 -7.52 40.84 -16.98
N ALA A 84 -8.34 41.14 -17.98
CA ALA A 84 -8.96 42.47 -18.14
C ALA A 84 -10.20 42.65 -17.21
N GLY A 85 -10.55 41.63 -16.43
CA GLY A 85 -11.63 41.65 -15.42
C GLY A 85 -11.70 40.38 -14.55
N GLY A 86 -10.58 39.65 -14.40
CA GLY A 86 -10.49 38.35 -13.71
C GLY A 86 -9.78 38.41 -12.35
N CYS A 87 -9.80 37.26 -11.66
CA CYS A 87 -9.24 36.92 -10.35
C CYS A 87 -8.10 37.85 -9.91
N SER A 88 -8.25 38.48 -8.75
CA SER A 88 -7.23 39.36 -8.20
C SER A 88 -5.98 38.56 -7.81
N ILE A 89 -4.83 39.23 -7.78
CA ILE A 89 -3.56 38.61 -7.35
C ILE A 89 -3.68 38.01 -5.94
N ASP A 90 -4.46 38.63 -5.05
CA ASP A 90 -4.68 38.15 -3.68
C ASP A 90 -5.54 36.87 -3.64
N GLU A 91 -6.56 36.78 -4.50
CA GLU A 91 -7.38 35.57 -4.65
C GLU A 91 -6.57 34.43 -5.26
N TYR A 92 -5.75 34.72 -6.27
CA TYR A 92 -4.82 33.76 -6.87
C TYR A 92 -3.81 33.24 -5.83
N ALA A 93 -3.19 34.14 -5.06
CA ALA A 93 -2.22 33.76 -4.02
C ALA A 93 -2.88 32.88 -2.95
N SER A 94 -4.08 33.24 -2.49
CA SER A 94 -4.84 32.46 -1.51
C SER A 94 -5.23 31.08 -2.04
N ALA A 95 -5.58 30.97 -3.32
CA ALA A 95 -5.90 29.69 -3.95
C ALA A 95 -4.63 28.81 -4.10
N LEU A 96 -3.51 29.41 -4.50
CA LEU A 96 -2.24 28.72 -4.64
C LEU A 96 -1.72 28.21 -3.27
N GLU A 97 -1.85 29.01 -2.20
CA GLU A 97 -1.49 28.58 -0.86
C GLU A 97 -2.24 27.30 -0.42
N LYS A 98 -3.54 27.20 -0.75
CA LYS A 98 -4.32 25.99 -0.46
C LYS A 98 -3.81 24.78 -1.24
N VAL A 99 -3.54 24.95 -2.53
CA VAL A 99 -3.01 23.87 -3.38
C VAL A 99 -1.64 23.40 -2.88
N LEU A 100 -0.76 24.34 -2.50
CA LEU A 100 0.55 24.02 -1.95
C LEU A 100 0.45 23.31 -0.59
N ALA A 101 -0.48 23.74 0.27
CA ALA A 101 -0.73 23.08 1.55
C ALA A 101 -1.22 21.62 1.35
N GLU A 102 -2.11 21.39 0.37
CA GLU A 102 -2.57 20.04 0.04
C GLU A 102 -1.43 19.15 -0.48
N LYS A 103 -0.58 19.66 -1.37
CA LYS A 103 0.62 18.93 -1.83
C LYS A 103 1.56 18.60 -0.68
N MET A 104 1.80 19.55 0.23
CA MET A 104 2.64 19.32 1.42
C MET A 104 2.07 18.21 2.31
N ASN A 105 0.75 18.22 2.53
CA ASN A 105 0.06 17.19 3.32
C ASN A 105 0.19 15.80 2.69
N LEU A 106 0.02 15.71 1.37
CA LEU A 106 0.20 14.45 0.64
C LEU A 106 1.63 13.91 0.77
N CYS A 107 2.64 14.76 0.53
CA CYS A 107 4.04 14.38 0.68
C CYS A 107 4.35 13.89 2.10
N THR A 108 3.88 14.63 3.12
CA THR A 108 4.09 14.28 4.53
C THR A 108 3.45 12.93 4.87
N ARG A 109 2.24 12.66 4.36
CA ARG A 109 1.52 11.40 4.57
C ARG A 109 2.24 10.21 3.98
N VAL A 110 2.68 10.31 2.71
CA VAL A 110 3.44 9.24 2.04
C VAL A 110 4.78 9.01 2.72
N GLN A 111 5.46 10.09 3.12
CA GLN A 111 6.74 10.00 3.84
C GLN A 111 6.60 9.29 5.19
N ALA A 112 5.58 9.62 5.98
CA ALA A 112 5.32 8.95 7.25
C ALA A 112 5.10 7.44 7.09
N LYS A 113 4.44 7.01 6.00
CA LYS A 113 4.20 5.60 5.70
C LYS A 113 5.43 4.88 5.18
N LEU A 114 6.25 5.54 4.37
CA LEU A 114 7.56 5.03 3.99
C LEU A 114 8.45 4.81 5.22
N ASP A 115 8.46 5.75 6.17
CA ASP A 115 9.21 5.61 7.41
C ASP A 115 8.66 4.47 8.29
N ALA A 116 7.35 4.27 8.32
CA ALA A 116 6.74 3.13 8.99
C ALA A 116 7.17 1.80 8.36
N LEU A 117 7.16 1.70 7.01
CA LEU A 117 7.62 0.52 6.29
C LEU A 117 9.10 0.23 6.56
N LYS A 118 9.96 1.26 6.57
CA LYS A 118 11.39 1.09 6.92
C LYS A 118 11.58 0.53 8.33
N ARG A 119 10.78 0.98 9.30
CA ARG A 119 10.83 0.43 10.67
C ARG A 119 10.36 -1.02 10.73
N GLN A 120 9.32 -1.38 9.98
CA GLN A 120 8.85 -2.75 9.87
C GLN A 120 9.90 -3.66 9.23
N LEU A 121 10.57 -3.19 8.18
CA LEU A 121 11.65 -3.92 7.50
C LEU A 121 12.85 -4.14 8.42
N ALA A 122 13.29 -3.11 9.16
CA ALA A 122 14.36 -3.26 10.15
C ALA A 122 13.99 -4.27 11.28
N THR A 123 12.71 -4.35 11.63
CA THR A 123 12.21 -5.32 12.62
C THR A 123 12.19 -6.74 12.04
N GLU A 124 11.78 -6.90 10.78
CA GLU A 124 11.84 -8.17 10.05
C GLU A 124 13.29 -8.66 9.92
N GLU A 125 14.23 -7.81 9.49
CA GLU A 125 15.65 -8.18 9.38
C GLU A 125 16.23 -8.70 10.71
N ALA A 126 15.84 -8.08 11.82
CA ALA A 126 16.23 -8.52 13.16
C ALA A 126 15.63 -9.89 13.53
N ASN A 127 14.39 -10.18 13.11
CA ASN A 127 13.75 -11.48 13.30
C ASN A 127 14.37 -12.56 12.40
N SER A 128 14.66 -12.23 11.14
CA SER A 128 15.40 -13.05 10.18
C SER A 128 16.78 -13.48 10.70
N ALA A 129 17.50 -12.57 11.37
CA ALA A 129 18.79 -12.87 11.98
C ALA A 129 18.73 -13.85 13.16
N ARG A 130 17.56 -13.97 13.83
CA ARG A 130 17.34 -14.91 14.94
C ARG A 130 17.06 -16.32 14.42
N VAL A 131 16.23 -16.45 13.38
CA VAL A 131 15.87 -17.75 12.77
C VAL A 131 17.09 -18.48 12.16
N LYS A 132 18.08 -17.75 11.61
CA LYS A 132 19.34 -18.35 11.12
C LYS A 132 20.14 -19.13 12.17
N LYS A 133 19.83 -18.97 13.47
CA LYS A 133 20.52 -19.67 14.57
C LYS A 133 19.84 -20.96 15.02
N VAL A 134 18.67 -21.31 14.48
CA VAL A 134 17.99 -22.57 14.83
C VAL A 134 18.66 -23.71 14.05
N PRO A 135 19.43 -24.60 14.70
CA PRO A 135 20.02 -25.75 14.02
C PRO A 135 18.91 -26.78 13.82
N ILE A 136 18.60 -27.08 12.56
CA ILE A 136 17.79 -28.25 12.20
C ILE A 136 18.72 -29.45 12.37
N TYR A 137 18.54 -30.22 13.45
CA TYR A 137 19.23 -31.50 13.72
C TYR A 137 18.32 -32.67 13.39
#